data_AF-A0A7S3U5I1-F1
#
_entry.id   AF-A0A7S3U5I1-F1
#
_cell.length_a   1.000
_cell.length_b   1.000
_cell.length_c   1.000
_cell.angle_alpha   90.00
_cell.angle_beta   90.00
_cell.angle_gamma   90.00
#
_symmetry.space_group_name_H-M   'P 1'
#
loop_
_entity.id
_entity.type
_entity.pdbx_description
1 polymer ?
#
loop_
_entity_poly.entity_id
_entity_poly.type
_entity_poly.pdbx_seq_one_letter_code
_entity_poly.pdbx_strand_id
1 'polypeptide(L)'
;QAAKTCEEKEGTPMVCQIANHLFPKGYTCSGHKVAIEELIFLCQQNGALQARLLKTSGAFHTKLMENAGMKVLRSLRAKVTDMNFPKVDMYMNVRGAVQRKGTDPRELNYDLAAQVAQPVLWQQSIEEMIKAGITEF
;
A
#
# COMPACT_ATOMS: atom_id res chain seq x y z
N GLN A 1 -2.70 13.53 -10.94
CA GLN A 1 -1.52 14.35 -11.30
C GLN A 1 -0.24 13.91 -10.58
N ALA A 2 -0.28 13.34 -9.36
CA ALA A 2 0.93 12.89 -8.63
C ALA A 2 1.55 11.55 -9.10
N ALA A 3 0.83 10.69 -9.84
CA ALA A 3 1.27 9.34 -10.20
C ALA A 3 1.93 9.20 -11.59
N LYS A 4 2.16 10.32 -12.30
CA LYS A 4 2.53 10.30 -13.71
C LYS A 4 3.80 11.08 -13.98
N THR A 5 4.88 10.80 -13.26
CA THR A 5 6.21 11.30 -13.64
C THR A 5 7.29 10.44 -12.99
N CYS A 6 7.87 9.54 -13.79
CA CYS A 6 9.25 9.04 -13.72
C CYS A 6 9.42 8.17 -14.97
N GLU A 7 9.53 8.81 -16.13
CA GLU A 7 9.98 8.14 -17.36
C GLU A 7 11.51 8.07 -17.39
N GLU A 8 11.97 7.10 -18.16
CA GLU A 8 13.24 6.38 -18.09
C GLU A 8 14.49 7.26 -18.30
N LYS A 9 15.54 6.98 -17.52
CA LYS A 9 16.92 7.18 -17.96
C LYS A 9 17.65 5.85 -17.83
N GLU A 10 18.16 5.34 -18.95
CA GLU A 10 19.09 4.20 -19.05
C GLU A 10 18.53 2.80 -18.77
N GLY A 11 17.56 2.36 -19.59
CA GLY A 11 17.32 0.93 -19.87
C GLY A 11 16.70 0.07 -18.76
N THR A 12 16.52 0.60 -17.55
CA THR A 12 15.70 -0.02 -16.49
C THR A 12 14.62 0.95 -16.04
N PRO A 13 13.32 0.58 -16.09
CA PRO A 13 12.25 1.47 -15.66
C PRO A 13 12.32 1.73 -14.17
N MET A 14 12.68 2.98 -13.81
CA MET A 14 12.70 3.45 -12.42
C MET A 14 11.29 3.42 -11.83
N VAL A 15 11.18 2.81 -10.66
CA VAL A 15 9.90 2.71 -9.93
C VAL A 15 9.68 3.95 -9.09
N CYS A 16 8.53 4.60 -9.28
CA CYS A 16 7.95 5.57 -8.37
C CYS A 16 6.43 5.34 -8.38
N GLN A 17 5.90 4.82 -7.28
CA GLN A 17 4.50 4.41 -7.18
C GLN A 17 3.86 5.00 -5.92
N ILE A 18 2.56 5.29 -5.98
CA ILE A 18 1.81 5.60 -4.76
C ILE A 18 1.84 4.35 -3.87
N ALA A 19 2.33 4.53 -2.65
CA ALA A 19 2.39 3.50 -1.62
C ALA A 19 1.20 3.58 -0.66
N ASN A 20 0.67 4.78 -0.41
CA ASN A 20 -0.47 4.99 0.48
C ASN A 20 -1.39 6.07 -0.11
N HIS A 21 -2.68 5.75 -0.23
CA HIS A 21 -3.77 6.70 -0.47
C HIS A 21 -4.32 7.12 0.89
N LEU A 22 -3.86 8.25 1.44
CA LEU A 22 -4.21 8.65 2.81
C LEU A 22 -5.49 9.47 2.87
N PHE A 23 -5.62 10.45 1.98
CA PHE A 23 -6.78 11.34 1.88
C PHE A 23 -6.78 12.00 0.49
N PRO A 24 -7.84 12.75 0.07
CA PRO A 24 -7.99 13.20 -1.32
C PRO A 24 -6.82 14.00 -1.92
N LYS A 25 -5.99 14.61 -1.07
CA LYS A 25 -4.80 15.38 -1.47
C LYS A 25 -3.51 14.88 -0.78
N GLY A 26 -3.56 13.70 -0.18
CA GLY A 26 -2.50 13.14 0.67
C GLY A 26 -2.09 11.76 0.21
N TYR A 27 -0.85 11.66 -0.26
CA TYR A 27 -0.27 10.41 -0.73
C TYR A 27 1.13 10.26 -0.16
N THR A 28 1.57 9.02 0.03
CA THR A 28 3.00 8.72 0.08
C THR A 28 3.39 7.99 -1.18
N CYS A 29 4.53 8.32 -1.76
CA CYS A 29 5.12 7.57 -2.86
C CYS A 29 6.37 6.82 -2.38
N SER A 30 6.66 5.71 -3.04
CA SER A 30 7.75 4.81 -2.71
C SER A 30 8.35 4.27 -4.00
N GLY A 31 9.63 3.90 -3.97
CA GLY A 31 10.34 3.49 -5.18
C GLY A 31 11.85 3.67 -5.09
N HIS A 32 12.47 3.83 -6.25
CA HIS A 32 13.90 4.13 -6.34
C HIS A 32 14.17 5.53 -5.81
N LYS A 33 15.26 5.69 -5.07
CA LYS A 33 15.63 6.96 -4.43
C LYS A 33 15.65 8.13 -5.43
N VAL A 34 16.33 7.96 -6.57
CA VAL A 34 16.43 9.00 -7.61
C VAL A 34 15.05 9.41 -8.14
N ALA A 35 14.16 8.44 -8.33
CA ALA A 35 12.80 8.67 -8.82
C ALA A 35 11.93 9.43 -7.79
N ILE A 36 12.12 9.15 -6.50
CA ILE A 36 11.43 9.84 -5.41
C ILE A 36 11.96 11.27 -5.24
N GLU A 37 13.27 11.48 -5.35
CA GLU A 37 13.88 12.81 -5.29
C GLU A 37 13.37 13.71 -6.44
N GLU A 38 13.29 13.17 -7.65
CA GLU A 38 12.70 13.87 -8.81
C GLU A 38 11.22 14.19 -8.58
N LEU A 39 10.44 13.23 -8.07
CA LEU A 39 9.02 13.49 -7.75
C LEU A 39 8.87 14.63 -6.72
N ILE A 40 9.73 14.68 -5.70
CA ILE A 40 9.71 15.76 -4.70
C ILE A 40 9.96 17.11 -5.37
N PHE A 41 10.98 17.20 -6.23
CA PHE A 41 11.28 18.41 -6.98
C PHE A 41 10.10 18.87 -7.82
N LEU A 42 9.50 17.96 -8.61
CA LEU A 42 8.35 18.26 -9.46
C LEU A 42 7.12 18.69 -8.64
N CYS A 43 6.84 18.03 -7.52
CA CYS A 43 5.73 18.42 -6.64
C CYS A 43 5.90 19.84 -6.11
N GLN A 44 7.10 20.22 -5.68
CA GLN A 44 7.40 21.56 -5.18
C GLN A 44 7.23 22.62 -6.29
N GLN A 45 7.72 22.35 -7.50
CA GLN A 45 7.54 23.24 -8.66
C GLN A 45 6.06 23.45 -9.02
N ASN A 46 5.22 22.43 -8.81
CA ASN A 46 3.79 22.47 -9.09
C ASN A 46 2.95 22.99 -7.90
N GLY A 47 3.58 23.62 -6.89
CA GLY A 47 2.87 24.26 -5.78
C GLY A 47 2.30 23.29 -4.76
N ALA A 48 2.86 22.08 -4.63
CA ALA A 48 2.47 21.17 -3.55
C ALA A 48 2.73 21.84 -2.19
N LEU A 49 1.75 21.76 -1.29
CA LEU A 49 1.86 22.30 0.07
C LEU A 49 3.05 21.72 0.82
N GLN A 50 3.32 20.42 0.63
CA GLN A 50 4.47 19.74 1.21
C GLN A 50 4.88 18.56 0.34
N ALA A 51 6.18 18.44 0.05
CA ALA A 51 6.80 17.24 -0.49
C ALA A 51 8.14 17.02 0.21
N ARG A 52 8.28 15.87 0.90
CA ARG A 52 9.46 15.56 1.73
C ARG A 52 9.80 14.07 1.64
N LEU A 53 11.09 13.77 1.72
CA LEU A 53 11.56 12.40 1.80
C LEU A 53 11.30 11.83 3.20
N LEU A 54 10.77 10.61 3.26
CA LEU A 54 10.59 9.86 4.50
C LEU A 54 11.75 8.86 4.67
N LYS A 55 12.28 8.74 5.88
CA LYS A 55 13.28 7.70 6.19
C LYS A 55 12.55 6.37 6.34
N THR A 56 12.75 5.46 5.40
CA THR A 56 12.21 4.09 5.44
C THR A 56 13.31 3.08 5.14
N SER A 57 13.11 1.83 5.56
CA SER A 57 14.05 0.73 5.33
C SER A 57 13.92 0.07 3.95
N GLY A 58 12.92 0.47 3.16
CA GLY A 58 12.67 -0.12 1.85
C GLY A 58 11.52 0.53 1.09
N ALA A 59 11.40 0.15 -0.19
CA ALA A 59 10.37 0.64 -1.10
C ALA A 59 9.05 -0.15 -0.96
N PHE A 60 8.49 -0.20 0.26
CA PHE A 60 7.24 -0.91 0.57
C PHE A 60 6.07 -0.44 -0.29
N HIS A 61 5.09 -1.32 -0.48
CA HIS A 61 3.87 -1.06 -1.25
C HIS A 61 4.12 -0.74 -2.73
N THR A 62 5.22 -1.29 -3.28
CA THR A 62 5.57 -1.15 -4.70
C THR A 62 5.91 -2.49 -5.32
N LYS A 63 5.97 -2.53 -6.65
CA LYS A 63 6.39 -3.70 -7.41
C LYS A 63 7.79 -4.21 -7.04
N LEU A 64 8.65 -3.36 -6.46
CA LEU A 64 9.98 -3.78 -5.99
C LEU A 64 9.90 -4.84 -4.87
N MET A 65 8.76 -4.92 -4.18
CA MET A 65 8.52 -5.86 -3.10
C MET A 65 7.80 -7.14 -3.53
N GLU A 66 7.52 -7.35 -4.81
CA GLU A 66 6.79 -8.55 -5.28
C GLU A 66 7.46 -9.85 -4.82
N ASN A 67 8.78 -9.94 -4.94
CA ASN A 67 9.53 -11.10 -4.47
C ASN A 67 9.40 -11.34 -2.96
N ALA A 68 9.33 -10.26 -2.17
CA ALA A 68 9.10 -10.35 -0.73
C ALA A 68 7.65 -10.80 -0.43
N GLY A 69 6.67 -10.22 -1.13
CA GLY A 69 5.25 -10.62 -1.04
C GLY A 69 5.05 -12.10 -1.35
N MET A 70 5.72 -12.63 -2.37
CA MET A 70 5.66 -14.06 -2.71
C MET A 70 6.27 -14.96 -1.63
N LYS A 71 7.33 -14.52 -0.95
CA LYS A 71 7.88 -15.24 0.22
C LYS A 71 6.87 -15.26 1.37
N VAL A 72 6.25 -14.11 1.67
CA VAL A 72 5.21 -14.01 2.71
C VAL A 72 4.03 -14.91 2.38
N LEU A 73 3.54 -14.91 1.14
CA LEU A 73 2.43 -15.78 0.71
C LEU A 73 2.74 -17.26 0.94
N ARG A 74 3.96 -17.71 0.60
CA ARG A 74 4.38 -19.10 0.85
C ARG A 74 4.38 -19.42 2.34
N SER A 75 4.92 -18.53 3.17
CA SER A 75 4.93 -18.71 4.62
C SER A 75 3.53 -18.75 5.23
N LEU A 76 2.62 -17.87 4.78
CA LEU A 76 1.23 -17.84 5.23
C LEU A 76 0.49 -19.13 4.85
N ARG A 77 0.63 -19.59 3.59
CA ARG A 77 0.02 -20.84 3.14
C ARG A 77 0.54 -22.05 3.92
N ALA A 78 1.84 -22.10 4.23
CA ALA A 78 2.44 -23.19 4.99
C ALA A 78 1.92 -23.28 6.44
N LYS A 79 1.42 -22.17 6.99
CA LYS A 79 0.91 -22.08 8.38
C LYS A 79 -0.61 -21.94 8.46
N VAL A 80 -1.33 -22.09 7.35
CA VAL A 80 -2.76 -21.75 7.31
C VAL A 80 -3.62 -22.63 8.23
N THR A 81 -3.19 -23.85 8.52
CA THR A 81 -3.84 -24.76 9.47
C THR A 81 -3.74 -24.29 10.92
N ASP A 82 -2.74 -23.44 11.22
CA ASP A 82 -2.49 -22.90 12.55
C ASP A 82 -3.18 -21.53 12.75
N MET A 83 -3.80 -21.00 11.69
CA MET A 83 -4.47 -19.70 11.73
C MET A 83 -5.89 -19.83 12.25
N ASN A 84 -6.24 -18.94 13.19
CA ASN A 84 -7.60 -18.83 13.68
C ASN A 84 -8.45 -17.98 12.74
N PHE A 85 -9.75 -18.26 12.71
CA PHE A 85 -10.73 -17.40 12.06
C PHE A 85 -10.73 -16.01 12.70
N PRO A 86 -10.88 -14.93 11.90
CA PRO A 86 -11.02 -13.59 12.42
C PRO A 86 -12.24 -13.48 13.33
N LYS A 87 -12.06 -12.91 14.52
CA LYS A 87 -13.15 -12.70 15.49
C LYS A 87 -13.87 -11.38 15.29
N VAL A 88 -13.33 -10.51 14.44
CA VAL A 88 -13.83 -9.17 14.14
C VAL A 88 -13.75 -8.92 12.64
N ASP A 89 -14.54 -7.96 12.17
CA ASP A 89 -14.42 -7.44 10.81
C ASP A 89 -13.08 -6.72 10.65
N MET A 90 -12.43 -6.92 9.51
CA MET A 90 -11.11 -6.36 9.20
C MET A 90 -11.18 -5.57 7.89
N TYR A 91 -10.75 -4.31 7.91
CA TYR A 91 -10.70 -3.49 6.70
C TYR A 91 -9.31 -3.63 6.07
N MET A 92 -9.26 -4.32 4.94
CA MET A 92 -8.00 -4.73 4.33
C MET A 92 -7.39 -3.61 3.49
N ASN A 93 -6.17 -3.22 3.83
CA ASN A 93 -5.42 -2.15 3.15
C ASN A 93 -5.38 -2.28 1.63
N VAL A 94 -5.19 -3.49 1.10
CA VAL A 94 -5.08 -3.71 -0.35
C VAL A 94 -6.41 -3.64 -1.09
N ARG A 95 -7.54 -3.77 -0.38
CA ARG A 95 -8.89 -3.74 -0.94
C ARG A 95 -9.59 -2.41 -0.71
N GLY A 96 -9.25 -1.71 0.38
CA GLY A 96 -10.03 -0.56 0.85
C GLY A 96 -11.44 -0.99 1.28
N ALA A 97 -11.61 -2.25 1.71
CA ALA A 97 -12.91 -2.86 1.95
C ALA A 97 -12.85 -3.88 3.10
N VAL A 98 -14.02 -4.19 3.65
CA VAL A 98 -14.18 -5.11 4.77
C VAL A 98 -14.06 -6.58 4.35
N GLN A 99 -13.29 -7.34 5.14
CA GLN A 99 -13.37 -8.79 5.28
C GLN A 99 -14.14 -9.08 6.57
N ARG A 100 -15.17 -9.90 6.50
CA ARG A 100 -16.05 -10.14 7.64
C ARG A 100 -15.42 -11.06 8.67
N LYS A 101 -15.85 -10.94 9.92
CA LYS A 101 -15.57 -11.93 10.96
C LYS A 101 -15.94 -13.32 10.44
N GLY A 102 -15.13 -14.32 10.76
CA GLY A 102 -15.34 -15.68 10.29
C GLY A 102 -14.93 -15.94 8.83
N THR A 103 -14.38 -14.96 8.10
CA THR A 103 -13.75 -15.24 6.79
C THR A 103 -12.66 -16.29 6.94
N ASP A 104 -12.60 -17.23 6.01
CA ASP A 104 -11.60 -18.29 6.01
C ASP A 104 -10.18 -17.71 5.91
N PRO A 105 -9.24 -18.08 6.81
CA PRO A 105 -7.85 -17.60 6.73
C PRO A 105 -7.18 -17.84 5.37
N ARG A 106 -7.57 -18.88 4.64
CA ARG A 106 -7.06 -19.19 3.28
C ARG A 106 -7.37 -18.07 2.29
N GLU A 107 -8.51 -17.40 2.44
CA GLU A 107 -8.93 -16.28 1.58
C GLU A 107 -8.14 -15.01 1.89
N LEU A 108 -7.67 -14.86 3.13
CA LEU A 108 -6.94 -13.69 3.60
C LEU A 108 -5.44 -13.72 3.25
N ASN A 109 -4.88 -14.90 3.00
CA ASN A 109 -3.45 -15.08 2.72
C ASN A 109 -2.96 -14.22 1.55
N TYR A 110 -3.79 -14.07 0.50
CA TYR A 110 -3.44 -13.20 -0.61
C TYR A 110 -3.40 -11.74 -0.17
N ASP A 111 -4.46 -11.25 0.49
CA ASP A 111 -4.54 -9.85 0.91
C ASP A 111 -3.38 -9.49 1.88
N LEU A 112 -3.07 -10.39 2.82
CA LEU A 112 -1.97 -10.24 3.78
C LEU A 112 -0.58 -10.25 3.13
N ALA A 113 -0.38 -11.01 2.06
CA ALA A 113 0.89 -11.02 1.33
C ALA A 113 1.00 -9.84 0.36
N ALA A 114 -0.10 -9.53 -0.34
CA ALA A 114 -0.19 -8.46 -1.32
C ALA A 114 0.11 -7.10 -0.70
N GLN A 115 -0.25 -6.87 0.56
CA GLN A 115 0.00 -5.59 1.23
C GLN A 115 1.47 -5.17 1.23
N VAL A 116 2.40 -6.11 1.11
CA VAL A 116 3.85 -5.82 1.08
C VAL A 116 4.23 -5.09 -0.23
N ALA A 117 3.52 -5.38 -1.33
CA ALA A 117 3.84 -4.91 -2.68
C ALA A 117 2.74 -4.05 -3.34
N GLN A 118 1.54 -3.98 -2.75
CA GLN A 118 0.40 -3.20 -3.23
C GLN A 118 0.20 -1.95 -2.36
N PRO A 119 -0.38 -0.87 -2.93
CA PRO A 119 -0.68 0.34 -2.19
C PRO A 119 -1.65 0.08 -1.03
N VAL A 120 -1.50 0.87 0.02
CA VAL A 120 -2.46 0.96 1.11
C VAL A 120 -3.58 1.92 0.71
N LEU A 121 -4.80 1.40 0.61
CA LEU A 121 -6.03 2.14 0.30
C LEU A 121 -6.68 2.68 1.58
N TRP A 122 -5.91 3.46 2.36
CA TRP A 122 -6.33 3.93 3.70
C TRP A 122 -7.58 4.80 3.65
N GLN A 123 -7.62 5.77 2.73
CA GLN A 123 -8.78 6.64 2.54
C GLN A 123 -10.05 5.80 2.33
N GLN A 124 -9.99 4.82 1.43
CA GLN A 124 -11.11 3.94 1.10
C GLN A 124 -11.51 3.07 2.30
N SER A 125 -10.54 2.51 3.02
CA SER A 125 -10.82 1.75 4.25
C SER A 125 -11.56 2.59 5.28
N ILE A 126 -11.13 3.84 5.52
CA ILE A 126 -11.81 4.75 6.45
C ILE A 126 -13.18 5.16 5.96
N GLU A 127 -13.34 5.44 4.66
CA GLU A 127 -14.65 5.73 4.06
C GLU A 127 -15.62 4.56 4.24
N GLU A 128 -15.16 3.32 4.09
CA GLU A 128 -15.99 2.13 4.35
C GLU A 128 -16.31 1.94 5.84
N MET A 129 -15.37 2.23 6.75
CA MET A 129 -15.66 2.22 8.19
C MET A 129 -16.75 3.25 8.55
N ILE A 130 -16.66 4.46 8.01
CA ILE A 130 -17.65 5.52 8.23
C ILE A 130 -19.02 5.08 7.68
N LYS A 131 -19.07 4.51 6.47
CA LYS A 131 -20.33 3.98 5.89
C LYS A 131 -20.93 2.85 6.72
N ALA A 132 -20.09 2.06 7.39
CA ALA A 132 -20.53 1.02 8.32
C ALA A 132 -21.01 1.56 9.68
N GLY A 133 -21.01 2.89 9.88
CA GLY A 133 -21.48 3.53 11.10
C GLY A 133 -20.44 3.62 12.22
N ILE A 134 -19.15 3.39 11.92
CA ILE A 134 -18.07 3.57 12.89
C ILE A 134 -17.80 5.08 13.05
N THR A 135 -17.82 5.54 14.29
CA THR A 135 -17.67 6.97 14.63
C THR A 135 -16.47 7.26 15.53
N GLU A 136 -15.82 6.23 16.08
CA GLU A 136 -14.63 6.35 16.93
C GLU A 136 -13.43 5.68 16.23
N PHE A 137 -12.30 6.40 16.18
CA PHE A 137 -11.08 6.03 15.45
C PHE A 137 -9.82 6.25 16.28
#